data_AF-A0A4Y6IAR2-F1
#
_entry.id   AF-A0A4Y6IAR2-F1
#
_cell.length_a   1.000
_cell.length_b   1.000
_cell.length_c   1.000
_cell.angle_alpha   90.00
_cell.angle_beta   90.00
_cell.angle_gamma   90.00
#
_symmetry.space_group_name_H-M   'P 1'
#
loop_
_entity.id
_entity.type
_entity.pdbx_description
1 polymer ?
#
loop_
_entity_poly.entity_id
_entity_poly.type
_entity_poly.pdbx_seq_one_letter_code
_entity_poly.pdbx_strand_id
1 'polypeptide(L)'
;MAKDTLQNGGGLTIGLELDEGQTIGPLQLGENNESEIEHLKEFGNIIHVIECYKKIAEKYHLPAPIYDYFEISADDYDSLTYASNLLNGEDVSIGEHIKSFAITTNLSTYNEILKNKEKGNSNLLRFCNKNILPKLFEFDLKSLKLERIYFDMDVGAKIDGEIVKLKFKPNANSKSVSCLSITDD
;
A
#
# COMPACT_ATOMS: atom_id res chain seq x y z
N MET A 1 6.04 -16.15 -9.62
CA MET A 1 7.17 -16.81 -10.31
C MET A 1 7.62 -16.04 -11.54
N ALA A 2 6.83 -15.94 -12.62
CA ALA A 2 7.25 -15.20 -13.82
C ALA A 2 7.41 -13.69 -13.56
N LYS A 3 6.41 -13.05 -12.92
CA LYS A 3 6.47 -11.66 -12.47
C LYS A 3 7.73 -11.37 -11.64
N ASP A 4 7.95 -12.13 -10.57
CA ASP A 4 9.08 -11.91 -9.65
C ASP A 4 10.43 -12.09 -10.34
N THR A 5 10.51 -12.99 -11.34
CA THR A 5 11.73 -13.18 -12.14
C THR A 5 12.01 -11.94 -13.00
N LEU A 6 10.98 -11.42 -13.69
CA LEU A 6 11.10 -10.24 -14.54
C LEU A 6 11.42 -8.96 -13.74
N GLN A 7 10.76 -8.74 -12.60
CA GLN A 7 10.98 -7.56 -11.75
C GLN A 7 12.38 -7.52 -11.13
N ASN A 8 13.01 -8.68 -10.91
CA ASN A 8 14.35 -8.78 -10.31
C ASN A 8 15.48 -8.81 -11.36
N GLY A 9 15.19 -8.46 -12.61
CA GLY A 9 16.19 -8.41 -13.69
C GLY A 9 16.55 -9.78 -14.28
N GLY A 10 15.66 -10.76 -14.15
CA GLY A 10 15.78 -12.04 -14.84
C GLY A 10 15.47 -11.90 -16.33
N GLY A 11 16.21 -12.64 -17.16
CA GLY A 11 15.94 -12.76 -18.59
C GLY A 11 14.73 -13.66 -18.88
N LEU A 12 14.22 -13.56 -20.12
CA LEU A 12 13.17 -14.43 -20.62
C LEU A 12 13.78 -15.47 -21.56
N THR A 13 13.47 -16.74 -21.33
CA THR A 13 13.90 -17.84 -22.18
C THR A 13 12.70 -18.46 -22.87
N ILE A 14 12.62 -18.33 -24.21
CA ILE A 14 11.55 -18.94 -25.02
C ILE A 14 12.12 -20.16 -25.74
N GLY A 15 11.65 -21.36 -25.36
CA GLY A 15 11.88 -22.58 -26.12
C GLY A 15 10.77 -22.77 -27.16
N LEU A 16 11.13 -23.02 -28.42
CA LEU A 16 10.19 -23.38 -29.48
C LEU A 16 10.41 -24.84 -29.85
N GLU A 17 9.37 -25.65 -29.68
CA GLU A 17 9.32 -27.03 -30.15
C GLU A 17 8.42 -27.07 -31.39
N LEU A 18 9.00 -27.46 -32.52
CA LEU A 18 8.27 -27.63 -33.78
C LEU A 18 7.64 -29.02 -33.85
N ASP A 19 6.59 -29.17 -34.65
CA ASP A 19 5.75 -30.38 -34.77
C ASP A 19 6.52 -31.69 -35.05
N GLU A 20 7.78 -31.60 -35.50
CA GLU A 20 8.66 -32.75 -35.80
C GLU A 20 9.63 -33.10 -34.66
N GLY A 21 9.46 -32.55 -33.45
CA GLY A 21 10.34 -32.77 -32.31
C GLY A 21 11.71 -32.08 -32.44
N GLN A 22 11.85 -31.18 -33.40
CA GLN A 22 12.99 -30.26 -33.49
C GLN A 22 12.79 -29.11 -32.50
N THR A 23 13.68 -29.02 -31.52
CA THR A 23 13.75 -27.87 -30.62
C THR A 23 14.70 -26.83 -31.21
N ILE A 24 14.21 -25.61 -31.40
CA ILE A 24 15.08 -24.46 -31.61
C ILE A 24 15.70 -24.17 -30.24
N GLY A 25 17.02 -23.92 -30.21
CA GLY A 25 17.71 -23.54 -28.98
C GLY A 25 16.99 -22.36 -28.31
N PRO A 26 16.97 -22.32 -26.96
CA PRO A 26 16.22 -21.30 -26.23
C PRO A 26 16.59 -19.89 -26.71
N LEU A 27 15.60 -19.09 -27.11
CA LEU A 27 15.78 -17.66 -27.34
C LEU A 27 15.93 -17.00 -25.97
N GLN A 28 17.14 -16.58 -25.63
CA GLN A 28 17.45 -15.86 -24.40
C GLN A 28 17.38 -14.35 -24.68
N LEU A 29 16.47 -13.66 -24.00
CA LEU A 29 16.33 -12.21 -24.03
C LEU A 29 16.83 -11.62 -22.69
N GLY A 30 17.64 -10.57 -22.74
CA GLY A 30 18.08 -9.85 -21.53
C GLY A 30 19.26 -10.43 -20.74
N GLU A 31 20.03 -11.41 -21.25
CA GLU A 31 21.24 -11.88 -20.53
C GLU A 31 22.44 -10.93 -20.66
N ASN A 32 22.48 -10.06 -21.69
CA ASN A 32 23.63 -9.17 -21.97
C ASN A 32 23.23 -7.76 -22.47
N ASN A 33 21.96 -7.39 -22.37
CA ASN A 33 21.44 -6.10 -22.85
C ASN A 33 20.59 -5.41 -21.79
N GLU A 34 21.14 -4.36 -21.16
CA GLU A 34 20.47 -3.60 -20.09
C GLU A 34 19.13 -3.00 -20.55
N SER A 35 19.02 -2.57 -21.81
CA SER A 35 17.77 -2.02 -22.35
C SER A 35 16.67 -3.08 -22.46
N GLU A 36 17.03 -4.33 -22.81
CA GLU A 36 16.07 -5.44 -22.85
C GLU A 36 15.63 -5.84 -21.44
N ILE A 37 16.57 -5.88 -20.48
CA ILE A 37 16.26 -6.13 -19.07
C ILE A 37 15.27 -5.08 -18.55
N GLU A 38 15.45 -3.81 -18.90
CA GLU A 38 14.56 -2.75 -18.44
C GLU A 38 13.14 -2.91 -19.00
N HIS A 39 13.00 -3.23 -20.29
CA HIS A 39 11.69 -3.57 -20.86
C HIS A 39 11.06 -4.79 -20.20
N LEU A 40 11.83 -5.83 -19.88
CA LEU A 40 11.33 -7.00 -19.17
C LEU A 40 10.83 -6.64 -17.76
N LYS A 41 11.51 -5.74 -17.04
CA LYS A 41 11.01 -5.21 -15.76
C LYS A 41 9.70 -4.45 -15.92
N GLU A 42 9.57 -3.62 -16.95
CA GLU A 42 8.32 -2.91 -17.27
C GLU A 42 7.16 -3.91 -17.48
N PHE A 43 7.38 -4.99 -18.23
CA PHE A 43 6.42 -6.09 -18.36
C PHE A 43 6.10 -6.75 -17.02
N GLY A 44 7.11 -6.99 -16.18
CA GLY A 44 6.93 -7.49 -14.82
C GLY A 44 6.04 -6.59 -13.97
N ASN A 45 6.22 -5.27 -14.06
CA ASN A 45 5.41 -4.28 -13.35
C ASN A 45 3.95 -4.27 -13.84
N ILE A 46 3.72 -4.39 -15.15
CA ILE A 46 2.36 -4.50 -15.71
C ILE A 46 1.65 -5.74 -15.15
N ILE A 47 2.33 -6.90 -15.15
CA ILE A 47 1.78 -8.13 -14.57
C ILE A 47 1.48 -7.93 -13.09
N HIS A 48 2.36 -7.24 -12.35
CA HIS A 48 2.16 -6.96 -10.93
C HIS A 48 0.92 -6.11 -10.66
N VAL A 49 0.71 -5.03 -11.42
CA VAL A 49 -0.47 -4.17 -11.32
C VAL A 49 -1.74 -5.00 -11.51
N ILE A 50 -1.77 -5.85 -12.54
CA ILE A 50 -2.91 -6.73 -12.82
C ILE A 50 -3.16 -7.71 -11.66
N GLU A 51 -2.11 -8.34 -11.12
CA GLU A 51 -2.22 -9.25 -9.98
C GLU A 51 -2.77 -8.55 -8.74
N CYS A 52 -2.22 -7.39 -8.38
CA CYS A 52 -2.67 -6.61 -7.24
C CYS A 52 -4.14 -6.25 -7.37
N TYR A 53 -4.55 -5.84 -8.57
CA TYR A 53 -5.92 -5.48 -8.87
C TYR A 53 -6.89 -6.65 -8.73
N LYS A 54 -6.57 -7.79 -9.37
CA LYS A 54 -7.38 -9.02 -9.28
C LYS A 54 -7.62 -9.43 -7.83
N LYS A 55 -6.56 -9.38 -7.02
CA LYS A 55 -6.62 -9.76 -5.61
C LYS A 55 -7.57 -8.87 -4.80
N ILE A 56 -7.52 -7.55 -5.03
CA ILE A 56 -8.44 -6.58 -4.41
C ILE A 56 -9.87 -6.85 -4.87
N ALA A 57 -10.07 -7.02 -6.17
CA ALA A 57 -11.39 -7.28 -6.73
C ALA A 57 -12.02 -8.57 -6.19
N GLU A 58 -11.26 -9.66 -6.13
CA GLU A 58 -11.71 -10.95 -5.60
C GLU A 58 -12.09 -10.87 -4.12
N LYS A 59 -11.25 -10.26 -3.29
CA LYS A 59 -11.47 -10.15 -1.84
C LYS A 59 -12.78 -9.44 -1.50
N TYR A 60 -13.16 -8.46 -2.30
CA TYR A 60 -14.33 -7.61 -2.06
C TYR A 60 -15.49 -7.90 -3.03
N HIS A 61 -15.44 -9.03 -3.76
CA HIS A 61 -16.49 -9.47 -4.70
C HIS A 61 -16.87 -8.41 -5.73
N LEU A 62 -15.87 -7.69 -6.22
CA LEU A 62 -16.02 -6.65 -7.22
C LEU A 62 -16.08 -7.27 -8.63
N PRO A 63 -16.75 -6.62 -9.61
CA PRO A 63 -16.75 -7.08 -10.99
C PRO A 63 -15.34 -7.29 -11.55
N ALA A 64 -15.18 -8.29 -12.42
CA ALA A 64 -13.91 -8.54 -13.08
C ALA A 64 -13.51 -7.31 -13.93
N PRO A 65 -12.26 -6.82 -13.81
CA PRO A 65 -11.82 -5.66 -14.57
C PRO A 65 -11.76 -5.99 -16.07
N ILE A 66 -12.21 -5.04 -16.90
CA ILE A 66 -11.94 -5.05 -18.33
C ILE A 66 -10.59 -4.37 -18.50
N TYR A 67 -9.56 -5.15 -18.83
CA TYR A 67 -8.23 -4.58 -19.05
C TYR A 67 -8.26 -3.68 -20.29
N ASP A 68 -7.89 -2.43 -20.07
CA ASP A 68 -7.74 -1.40 -21.09
C ASP A 68 -6.41 -0.66 -20.85
N TYR A 69 -6.10 0.33 -21.69
CA TYR A 69 -5.00 1.23 -21.47
C TYR A 69 -5.05 1.84 -20.07
N PHE A 70 -3.89 1.88 -19.41
CA PHE A 70 -3.73 2.51 -18.12
C PHE A 70 -2.41 3.26 -18.05
N GLU A 71 -2.41 4.33 -17.26
CA GLU A 71 -1.21 5.05 -16.85
C GLU A 71 -1.22 5.07 -15.32
N ILE A 72 -0.08 4.79 -14.70
CA ILE A 72 0.06 4.73 -13.26
C ILE A 72 1.32 5.48 -12.86
N SER A 73 1.19 6.41 -11.91
CA SER A 73 2.34 7.09 -11.33
C SER A 73 3.11 6.14 -10.38
N ALA A 74 4.35 6.47 -10.05
CA ALA A 74 5.12 5.69 -9.06
C ALA A 74 4.42 5.63 -7.69
N ASP A 75 3.86 6.76 -7.24
CA ASP A 75 3.15 6.84 -5.95
C ASP A 75 1.87 5.98 -5.96
N ASP A 76 1.15 5.96 -7.09
CA ASP A 76 -0.05 5.12 -7.26
C ASP A 76 0.29 3.64 -7.33
N TYR A 77 1.39 3.29 -7.99
CA TYR A 77 1.91 1.92 -8.03
C TYR A 77 2.26 1.43 -6.63
N ASP A 78 3.03 2.21 -5.86
CA ASP A 78 3.41 1.88 -4.48
C ASP A 78 2.17 1.75 -3.58
N SER A 79 1.20 2.64 -3.75
CA SER A 79 -0.08 2.60 -3.00
C SER A 79 -0.89 1.35 -3.33
N LEU A 80 -0.97 0.96 -4.61
CA LEU A 80 -1.64 -0.27 -5.05
C LEU A 80 -0.96 -1.52 -4.49
N THR A 81 0.36 -1.61 -4.59
CA THR A 81 1.14 -2.74 -4.07
C THR A 81 0.99 -2.83 -2.55
N TYR A 82 1.08 -1.72 -1.83
CA TYR A 82 0.92 -1.69 -0.38
C TYR A 82 -0.48 -2.15 0.04
N ALA A 83 -1.53 -1.62 -0.57
CA ALA A 83 -2.91 -2.03 -0.28
C ALA A 83 -3.14 -3.52 -0.58
N SER A 84 -2.58 -4.02 -1.68
CA SER A 84 -2.65 -5.44 -2.04
C SER A 84 -2.00 -6.34 -0.98
N ASN A 85 -0.88 -5.91 -0.39
CA ASN A 85 -0.21 -6.64 0.69
C ASN A 85 -1.07 -6.71 1.96
N LEU A 86 -1.80 -5.64 2.28
CA LEU A 86 -2.71 -5.60 3.43
C LEU A 86 -3.88 -6.60 3.33
N LEU A 87 -4.17 -7.13 2.15
CA LEU A 87 -5.16 -8.20 1.99
C LEU A 87 -4.70 -9.55 2.55
N ASN A 88 -3.38 -9.74 2.70
CA ASN A 88 -2.81 -10.95 3.31
C ASN A 88 -2.76 -10.87 4.85
N GLY A 89 -2.99 -9.69 5.42
CA GLY A 89 -2.90 -9.45 6.86
C GLY A 89 -2.61 -7.98 7.18
N GLU A 90 -2.68 -7.65 8.45
CA GLU A 90 -2.39 -6.29 8.94
C GLU A 90 -0.88 -6.02 8.93
N ASP A 91 -0.50 -4.79 8.61
CA ASP A 91 0.86 -4.30 8.80
C ASP A 91 1.00 -3.70 10.20
N VAL A 92 1.84 -4.33 11.03
CA VAL A 92 1.99 -4.02 12.45
C VAL A 92 3.41 -3.56 12.77
N SER A 93 3.52 -2.36 13.34
CA SER A 93 4.78 -1.78 13.85
C SER A 93 4.69 -1.57 15.36
N ILE A 94 5.78 -1.76 16.11
CA ILE A 94 5.80 -1.73 17.59
C ILE A 94 6.98 -0.97 18.21
N GLY A 95 6.73 -0.15 19.22
CA GLY A 95 7.76 0.60 19.92
C GLY A 95 8.20 1.86 19.19
N GLU A 96 9.44 2.28 19.43
CA GLU A 96 9.96 3.62 19.07
C GLU A 96 10.19 3.85 17.56
N HIS A 97 10.10 2.82 16.73
CA HIS A 97 10.31 2.93 15.28
C HIS A 97 9.09 3.48 14.52
N ILE A 98 7.94 3.61 15.19
CA ILE A 98 6.74 4.21 14.59
C ILE A 98 6.98 5.69 14.32
N LYS A 99 6.60 6.20 13.14
CA LYS A 99 6.81 7.62 12.80
C LYS A 99 6.05 8.56 13.75
N SER A 100 6.75 9.58 14.25
CA SER A 100 6.13 10.72 14.93
C SER A 100 5.36 11.58 13.91
N PHE A 101 4.27 12.20 14.36
CA PHE A 101 3.49 13.12 13.53
C PHE A 101 2.88 14.25 14.36
N ALA A 102 2.41 15.29 13.68
CA ALA A 102 1.76 16.42 14.32
C ALA A 102 0.46 16.77 13.60
N ILE A 103 -0.56 17.15 14.36
CA ILE A 103 -1.83 17.65 13.85
C ILE A 103 -2.18 18.96 14.54
N THR A 104 -2.91 19.81 13.85
CA THR A 104 -3.51 21.02 14.43
C THR A 104 -4.98 20.76 14.65
N THR A 105 -5.46 21.03 15.85
CA THR A 105 -6.86 20.85 16.24
C THR A 105 -7.31 22.01 17.14
N ASN A 106 -8.56 21.99 17.59
CA ASN A 106 -9.08 22.96 18.53
C ASN A 106 -9.00 22.47 19.99
N LEU A 107 -9.17 23.39 20.94
CA LEU A 107 -9.10 23.11 22.37
C LEU A 107 -10.16 22.10 22.85
N SER A 108 -11.35 22.09 22.23
CA SER A 108 -12.44 21.17 22.56
C SER A 108 -12.04 19.72 22.25
N THR A 109 -11.57 19.44 21.03
CA THR A 109 -11.09 18.12 20.61
C THR A 109 -9.88 17.67 21.43
N TYR A 110 -8.97 18.59 21.78
CA TYR A 110 -7.86 18.26 22.69
C TYR A 110 -8.36 17.82 24.08
N ASN A 111 -9.34 18.51 24.64
CA ASN A 111 -9.91 18.14 25.95
C ASN A 111 -10.64 16.79 25.91
N GLU A 112 -11.28 16.43 24.79
CA GLU A 112 -11.84 15.09 24.59
C GLU A 112 -10.74 14.02 24.56
N ILE A 113 -9.66 14.28 23.82
CA ILE A 113 -8.48 13.41 23.79
C ILE A 113 -7.93 13.22 25.20
N LEU A 114 -7.84 14.28 26.02
CA LEU A 114 -7.36 14.21 27.40
C LEU A 114 -8.32 13.49 28.35
N LYS A 115 -9.64 13.70 28.22
CA LYS A 115 -10.66 13.03 29.06
C LYS A 115 -10.66 11.52 28.87
N ASN A 116 -10.30 11.05 27.68
CA ASN A 116 -10.15 9.64 27.37
C ASN A 116 -8.81 9.05 27.87
N LYS A 117 -8.01 9.80 28.65
CA LYS A 117 -6.72 9.34 29.19
C LYS A 117 -6.70 9.21 30.70
N GLU A 118 -6.01 8.18 31.14
CA GLU A 118 -5.19 8.22 32.35
C GLU A 118 -3.71 8.37 31.92
N LYS A 119 -2.99 9.35 32.47
CA LYS A 119 -1.51 9.50 32.34
C LYS A 119 -0.92 9.87 30.96
N GLY A 120 -1.51 10.80 30.19
CA GLY A 120 -0.77 11.48 29.11
C GLY A 120 -0.55 10.70 27.79
N ASN A 121 -0.92 9.42 27.71
CA ASN A 121 -0.81 8.60 26.49
C ASN A 121 -2.11 8.56 25.69
N SER A 122 -2.06 8.64 24.36
CA SER A 122 -3.26 8.37 23.54
C SER A 122 -3.40 6.88 23.35
N ASN A 123 -4.36 6.27 24.04
CA ASN A 123 -4.58 4.83 23.97
C ASN A 123 -4.99 4.37 22.57
N LEU A 124 -5.70 5.22 21.81
CA LEU A 124 -6.10 4.94 20.43
C LEU A 124 -6.22 6.23 19.61
N LEU A 125 -5.64 6.24 18.42
CA LEU A 125 -5.83 7.25 17.37
C LEU A 125 -6.08 6.55 16.06
N ARG A 126 -7.03 7.04 15.28
CA ARG A 126 -7.43 6.43 14.02
C ARG A 126 -7.35 7.47 12.92
N PHE A 127 -6.59 7.16 11.88
CA PHE A 127 -6.53 7.92 10.64
C PHE A 127 -7.12 7.08 9.51
N CYS A 128 -8.10 7.66 8.81
CA CYS A 128 -8.71 7.02 7.67
C CYS A 128 -8.39 7.85 6.44
N ASN A 129 -7.74 7.24 5.45
CA ASN A 129 -7.54 7.86 4.14
C ASN A 129 -8.42 7.14 3.11
N LYS A 130 -9.25 7.93 2.42
CA LYS A 130 -10.14 7.46 1.34
C LYS A 130 -9.46 7.69 0.01
N ASN A 131 -9.84 6.92 -1.01
CA ASN A 131 -9.34 7.09 -2.38
C ASN A 131 -7.82 6.94 -2.47
N ILE A 132 -7.26 6.02 -1.68
CA ILE A 132 -5.81 5.74 -1.66
C ILE A 132 -5.33 4.93 -2.87
N LEU A 133 -6.25 4.40 -3.66
CA LEU A 133 -5.95 3.58 -4.82
C LEU A 133 -6.22 4.35 -6.11
N PRO A 134 -5.36 4.22 -7.13
CA PRO A 134 -5.60 4.82 -8.42
C PRO A 134 -6.85 4.24 -9.06
N LYS A 135 -7.52 5.06 -9.88
CA LYS A 135 -8.56 4.58 -10.78
C LYS A 135 -7.89 3.96 -12.00
N LEU A 136 -7.97 2.64 -12.14
CA LEU A 136 -7.43 1.88 -13.27
C LEU A 136 -8.54 1.06 -13.92
N PHE A 137 -8.46 0.84 -15.24
CA PHE A 137 -9.43 -0.01 -15.97
C PHE A 137 -10.89 0.44 -15.82
N GLU A 138 -11.10 1.76 -15.81
CA GLU A 138 -12.38 2.44 -15.54
C GLU A 138 -13.03 2.11 -14.19
N PHE A 139 -12.35 1.34 -13.34
CA PHE A 139 -12.90 0.75 -12.16
C PHE A 139 -12.66 1.64 -10.93
N ASP A 140 -13.73 1.90 -10.18
CA ASP A 140 -13.73 2.82 -9.05
C ASP A 140 -13.56 2.07 -7.72
N LEU A 141 -12.42 2.27 -7.05
CA LEU A 141 -12.08 1.70 -5.74
C LEU A 141 -12.28 2.70 -4.58
N LYS A 142 -13.03 3.78 -4.77
CA LYS A 142 -13.29 4.79 -3.72
C LYS A 142 -13.95 4.22 -2.45
N SER A 143 -14.62 3.08 -2.55
CA SER A 143 -15.20 2.38 -1.40
C SER A 143 -14.14 1.77 -0.47
N LEU A 144 -12.88 1.71 -0.89
CA LEU A 144 -11.78 1.24 -0.06
C LEU A 144 -11.16 2.40 0.72
N LYS A 145 -10.98 2.17 2.02
CA LYS A 145 -10.25 3.06 2.92
C LYS A 145 -9.05 2.33 3.52
N LEU A 146 -7.93 3.04 3.57
CA LEU A 146 -6.80 2.66 4.39
C LEU A 146 -7.01 3.24 5.78
N GLU A 147 -7.14 2.36 6.77
CA GLU A 147 -7.20 2.74 8.16
C GLU A 147 -5.85 2.47 8.80
N ARG A 148 -5.28 3.50 9.44
CA ARG A 148 -4.10 3.35 10.30
C ARG A 148 -4.46 3.74 11.71
N ILE A 149 -4.30 2.79 12.62
CA ILE A 149 -4.57 2.94 14.04
C ILE A 149 -3.24 3.00 14.78
N TYR A 150 -3.11 3.97 15.69
CA TYR A 150 -1.97 4.11 16.59
C TYR A 150 -2.44 3.92 18.03
N PHE A 151 -1.67 3.20 18.81
CA PHE A 151 -1.91 2.90 20.21
C PHE A 151 -0.74 3.38 21.05
N ASP A 152 -1.06 3.77 22.28
CA ASP A 152 -0.10 4.11 23.34
C ASP A 152 0.99 5.10 22.89
N MET A 153 0.62 6.13 22.14
CA MET A 153 1.52 7.20 21.71
C MET A 153 1.60 8.30 22.77
N ASP A 154 2.79 8.82 23.02
CA ASP A 154 3.00 10.02 23.85
C ASP A 154 2.44 11.24 23.13
N VAL A 155 1.73 12.12 23.84
CA VAL A 155 1.14 13.32 23.25
C VAL A 155 1.69 14.57 23.91
N GLY A 156 2.49 15.32 23.16
CA GLY A 156 2.81 16.70 23.47
C GLY A 156 1.76 17.65 22.91
N ALA A 157 1.43 18.70 23.64
CA ALA A 157 0.51 19.74 23.17
C ALA A 157 1.13 21.13 23.34
N LYS A 158 0.95 22.00 22.35
CA LYS A 158 1.21 23.43 22.45
C LYS A 158 -0.11 24.17 22.19
N ILE A 159 -0.59 24.87 23.20
CA ILE A 159 -1.86 25.60 23.18
C ILE A 159 -1.56 27.07 22.84
N ASP A 160 -2.29 27.61 21.87
CA ASP A 160 -2.25 29.01 21.45
C ASP A 160 -3.68 29.51 21.21
N GLY A 161 -4.29 30.07 22.24
CA GLY A 161 -5.71 30.40 22.25
C GLY A 161 -6.59 29.15 22.08
N GLU A 162 -7.47 29.17 21.08
CA GLU A 162 -8.35 28.02 20.77
C GLU A 162 -7.66 26.95 19.91
N ILE A 163 -6.47 27.24 19.37
CA ILE A 163 -5.72 26.33 18.51
C ILE A 163 -4.75 25.51 19.35
N VAL A 164 -4.77 24.19 19.15
CA VAL A 164 -3.87 23.26 19.82
C VAL A 164 -3.07 22.49 18.78
N LYS A 165 -1.75 22.60 18.86
CA LYS A 165 -0.81 21.78 18.08
C LYS A 165 -0.46 20.54 18.89
N LEU A 166 -0.89 19.37 18.41
CA LEU A 166 -0.60 18.09 19.03
C LEU A 166 0.57 17.43 18.30
N LYS A 167 1.52 16.92 19.07
CA LYS A 167 2.66 16.14 18.59
C LYS A 167 2.60 14.76 19.22
N PHE A 168 2.47 13.75 18.38
CA PHE A 168 2.43 12.35 18.76
C PHE A 168 3.82 11.75 18.56
N LYS A 169 4.36 11.16 19.62
CA LYS A 169 5.66 10.48 19.61
C LYS A 169 5.49 9.03 20.05
N PRO A 170 6.19 8.08 19.42
CA PRO A 170 6.18 6.71 19.89
C PRO A 170 6.99 6.58 21.20
N ASN A 171 6.66 5.56 21.97
CA ASN A 171 7.42 5.06 23.12
C ASN A 171 7.57 3.54 22.99
N ALA A 172 8.20 2.88 23.97
CA ALA A 172 8.44 1.44 23.95
C ALA A 172 7.17 0.56 23.83
N ASN A 173 6.00 1.07 24.23
CA ASN A 173 4.73 0.34 24.19
C ASN A 173 3.86 0.71 22.98
N SER A 174 4.26 1.70 22.18
CA SER A 174 3.44 2.16 21.07
C SER A 174 3.20 1.06 20.05
N LYS A 175 2.04 1.05 19.42
CA LYS A 175 1.72 0.11 18.33
C LYS A 175 1.07 0.88 17.18
N SER A 176 1.39 0.53 15.95
CA SER A 176 0.67 0.99 14.77
C SER A 176 0.16 -0.22 14.00
N VAL A 177 -1.09 -0.16 13.56
CA VAL A 177 -1.75 -1.19 12.76
C VAL A 177 -2.30 -0.50 11.52
N SER A 178 -1.91 -0.97 10.34
CA SER A 178 -2.51 -0.55 9.07
C SER A 178 -3.36 -1.68 8.53
N CYS A 179 -4.59 -1.35 8.14
CA CYS A 179 -5.52 -2.32 7.55
C CYS A 179 -6.30 -1.67 6.40
N LEU A 180 -6.73 -2.51 5.46
CA LEU A 180 -7.60 -2.11 4.36
C LEU A 180 -9.03 -2.55 4.67
N SER A 181 -9.99 -1.64 4.58
CA SER A 181 -11.40 -1.92 4.86
C SER A 181 -12.32 -1.24 3.85
N ILE A 182 -13.57 -1.70 3.78
CA ILE A 182 -14.62 -1.07 2.98
C ILE A 182 -15.28 0.04 3.82
N THR A 183 -15.68 1.15 3.18
CA THR A 183 -16.68 2.06 3.73
C THR A 183 -18.08 1.50 3.49
N ASP A 184 -18.80 1.21 4.58
CA ASP A 184 -20.25 1.02 4.50
C ASP A 184 -20.86 2.39 4.13
N ASP A 185 -21.30 2.54 2.88
CA ASP A 185 -22.22 3.61 2.46
C ASP A 185 -23.66 3.17 2.74
#